data_AF-A0A4W5JQI6-F1
#
_entry.id   AF-A0A4W5JQI6-F1
#
_cell.length_a   1.000
_cell.length_b   1.000
_cell.length_c   1.000
_cell.angle_alpha   90.00
_cell.angle_beta   90.00
_cell.angle_gamma   90.00
#
_symmetry.space_group_name_H-M   'P 1'
#
loop_
_entity.id
_entity.type
_entity.pdbx_description
1 polymer ?
#
loop_
_entity_poly.entity_id
_entity_poly.type
_entity_poly.pdbx_seq_one_letter_code
_entity_poly.pdbx_strand_id
1 'polypeptide(L)'
;MNTHFWLLEPLANYPPTTPHCIELYRPARSRLFSLSDCLLKYLLFFSNLLFTVLGLVVLALGLWGLINKESFAQEKIGQISTDPMLVFVMLGLVLSTLCLSGCVGALRENCCLLQVFSATVLVLVAAQVLAAIVAFSLQGQIEGYLRSGMLAAMVRYQDDLDLRFITDEIQIGLQCCGADNYRDWEVNMYYNCSAPGVLSCGVPATCCVDPLENGTVWNSQCGVGSQQLDEFSAQSVIFLGGCLGGMSRWIEQHTGLIGAVGMVLLGVQIITLFITTRLMDNIQCSKDTR
;
A
#
# COMPACT_ATOMS: atom_id res chain seq x y z
N MET A 1 7.74 29.07 -68.63
CA MET A 1 6.47 28.87 -67.91
C MET A 1 5.77 27.70 -68.59
N ASN A 2 5.99 26.49 -68.07
CA ASN A 2 5.09 25.75 -67.16
C ASN A 2 3.84 25.24 -67.92
N THR A 3 3.45 23.96 -67.91
CA THR A 3 3.85 22.81 -67.08
C THR A 3 3.23 21.55 -67.72
N HIS A 4 3.98 20.44 -67.67
CA HIS A 4 3.48 19.09 -67.88
C HIS A 4 2.42 18.70 -66.83
N PHE A 5 1.59 17.70 -67.14
CA PHE A 5 1.67 16.33 -66.58
C PHE A 5 0.28 15.69 -66.50
N TRP A 6 -0.03 14.83 -67.47
CA TRP A 6 -1.00 13.75 -67.31
C TRP A 6 -0.42 12.74 -66.32
N LEU A 7 -1.25 12.19 -65.42
CA LEU A 7 -1.43 10.75 -65.24
C LEU A 7 -2.51 10.49 -64.19
N LEU A 8 -3.60 9.89 -64.65
CA LEU A 8 -4.55 9.13 -63.88
C LEU A 8 -3.83 7.88 -63.33
N GLU A 9 -3.87 7.68 -62.03
CA GLU A 9 -3.75 6.35 -61.41
C GLU A 9 -5.00 6.07 -60.56
N PRO A 10 -5.42 4.79 -60.49
CA PRO A 10 -6.74 4.39 -60.03
C PRO A 10 -6.83 4.37 -58.50
N LEU A 11 -8.05 4.60 -58.01
CA LEU A 11 -8.45 4.36 -56.63
C LEU A 11 -8.18 2.89 -56.25
N ALA A 12 -7.01 2.64 -55.67
CA ALA A 12 -6.71 1.38 -55.01
C ALA A 12 -7.60 1.28 -53.76
N ASN A 13 -8.37 0.19 -53.70
CA ASN A 13 -9.15 -0.26 -52.55
C ASN A 13 -8.29 -0.23 -51.27
N TYR A 14 -8.47 0.79 -50.44
CA TYR A 14 -8.07 0.72 -49.04
C TYR A 14 -9.16 -0.04 -48.26
N PRO A 15 -8.82 -0.99 -47.37
CA PRO A 15 -9.77 -1.50 -46.39
C PRO A 15 -10.20 -0.32 -45.48
N PRO A 16 -11.33 -0.42 -44.76
CA PRO A 16 -11.83 0.68 -43.94
C PRO A 16 -10.89 0.89 -42.75
N THR A 17 -9.83 1.67 -42.93
CA THR A 17 -9.00 2.16 -41.85
C THR A 17 -9.86 3.14 -41.05
N THR A 18 -9.92 2.93 -39.74
CA THR A 18 -10.66 3.81 -38.82
C THR A 18 -10.22 5.26 -39.05
N PRO A 19 -11.15 6.23 -39.11
CA PRO A 19 -10.84 7.62 -39.42
C PRO A 19 -9.81 8.25 -38.45
N HIS A 20 -9.67 7.67 -37.25
CA HIS A 20 -8.70 8.09 -36.24
C HIS A 20 -7.22 7.91 -36.67
N CYS A 21 -6.90 6.93 -37.52
CA CYS A 21 -5.51 6.67 -37.96
C CYS A 21 -5.04 7.63 -39.06
N ILE A 22 -5.95 8.07 -39.94
CA ILE A 22 -5.63 8.94 -41.08
C ILE A 22 -5.21 10.34 -40.59
N GLU A 23 -5.78 10.82 -39.50
CA GLU A 23 -5.46 12.14 -38.94
C GLU A 23 -4.09 12.19 -38.24
N LEU A 24 -3.53 11.03 -37.89
CA LEU A 24 -2.18 10.89 -37.33
C LEU A 24 -1.08 10.94 -38.40
N TYR A 25 -1.40 10.57 -39.66
CA TYR A 25 -0.43 10.41 -40.75
C TYR A 25 -0.31 11.66 -41.64
N ARG A 26 0.00 12.84 -41.05
CA ARG A 26 0.35 14.05 -41.82
C ARG A 26 1.88 14.24 -41.83
N PRO A 27 2.56 14.29 -43.00
CA PRO A 27 4.01 14.05 -43.12
C PRO A 27 4.93 15.07 -42.43
N ALA A 28 4.46 16.29 -42.12
CA ALA A 28 5.23 17.31 -41.38
C ALA A 28 5.13 17.17 -39.84
N ARG A 29 4.20 16.36 -39.32
CA ARG A 29 3.99 16.07 -37.88
C ARG A 29 4.82 14.87 -37.39
N SER A 30 5.59 14.24 -38.27
CA SER A 30 6.23 12.93 -38.06
C SER A 30 7.49 12.94 -37.18
N ARG A 31 8.37 13.94 -37.30
CA ARG A 31 9.67 13.95 -36.58
C ARG A 31 9.56 14.34 -35.09
N LEU A 32 8.66 15.24 -34.73
CA LEU A 32 8.43 15.63 -33.33
C LEU A 32 7.63 14.57 -32.57
N PHE A 33 6.69 13.89 -33.25
CA PHE A 33 5.86 12.81 -32.72
C PHE A 33 6.68 11.52 -32.48
N SER A 34 7.60 11.19 -33.39
CA SER A 34 8.50 10.04 -33.27
C SER A 34 9.40 10.08 -32.02
N LEU A 35 9.94 11.25 -31.66
CA LEU A 35 10.74 11.41 -30.44
C LEU A 35 9.88 11.32 -29.18
N SER A 36 8.68 11.93 -29.17
CA SER A 36 7.78 11.82 -28.03
C SER A 36 7.34 10.38 -27.79
N ASP A 37 7.00 9.62 -28.83
CA ASP A 37 6.58 8.21 -28.69
C ASP A 37 7.70 7.32 -28.16
N CYS A 38 8.93 7.58 -28.63
CA CYS A 38 10.13 6.92 -28.13
C CYS A 38 10.33 7.20 -26.63
N LEU A 39 10.25 8.47 -26.23
CA LEU A 39 10.36 8.89 -24.82
C LEU A 39 9.25 8.27 -23.96
N LEU A 40 8.01 8.26 -24.44
CA LEU A 40 6.87 7.66 -23.74
C LEU A 40 7.06 6.15 -23.52
N LYS A 41 7.56 5.43 -24.52
CA LYS A 41 7.87 3.99 -24.42
C LYS A 41 8.96 3.72 -23.37
N TYR A 42 10.05 4.48 -23.39
CA TYR A 42 11.11 4.33 -22.39
C TYR A 42 10.65 4.74 -21.00
N LEU A 43 9.90 5.83 -20.87
CA LEU A 43 9.35 6.28 -19.58
C LEU A 43 8.45 5.20 -18.97
N LEU A 44 7.52 4.63 -19.74
CA LEU A 44 6.65 3.53 -19.31
C LEU A 44 7.47 2.30 -18.89
N PHE A 45 8.52 1.97 -19.65
CA PHE A 45 9.39 0.83 -19.33
C PHE A 45 10.15 1.04 -18.01
N PHE A 46 10.84 2.18 -17.86
CA PHE A 46 11.64 2.48 -16.67
C PHE A 46 10.79 2.67 -15.42
N SER A 47 9.61 3.31 -15.53
CA SER A 47 8.71 3.49 -14.38
C SER A 47 8.15 2.15 -13.89
N ASN A 48 7.66 1.30 -14.80
CA ASN A 48 7.17 -0.03 -14.44
C ASN A 48 8.29 -0.95 -13.95
N LEU A 49 9.52 -0.79 -14.45
CA LEU A 49 10.67 -1.56 -13.95
C LEU A 49 11.00 -1.17 -12.51
N LEU A 50 10.98 0.12 -12.19
CA LEU A 50 11.16 0.61 -10.83
C LEU A 50 10.08 0.04 -9.90
N PHE A 51 8.80 0.14 -10.28
CA PHE A 51 7.70 -0.41 -9.47
C PHE A 51 7.76 -1.93 -9.33
N THR A 52 8.24 -2.65 -10.35
CA THR A 52 8.49 -4.08 -10.27
C THR A 52 9.52 -4.40 -9.19
N VAL A 53 10.66 -3.69 -9.19
CA VAL A 53 11.72 -3.88 -8.19
C VAL A 53 11.20 -3.57 -6.78
N LEU A 54 10.46 -2.47 -6.62
CA LEU A 54 9.82 -2.14 -5.34
C LEU A 54 8.85 -3.25 -4.89
N GLY A 55 8.03 -3.78 -5.80
CA GLY A 55 7.14 -4.91 -5.49
C GLY A 55 7.90 -6.17 -5.08
N LEU A 56 9.05 -6.45 -5.71
CA LEU A 56 9.88 -7.61 -5.37
C LEU A 56 10.54 -7.45 -3.99
N VAL A 57 10.92 -6.22 -3.63
CA VAL A 57 11.40 -5.91 -2.28
C VAL A 57 10.29 -6.17 -1.26
N VAL A 58 9.08 -5.68 -1.50
CA VAL A 58 7.91 -5.93 -0.63
C VAL A 58 7.61 -7.43 -0.51
N LEU A 59 7.65 -8.16 -1.62
CA LEU A 59 7.47 -9.62 -1.65
C LEU A 59 8.55 -10.33 -0.81
N ALA A 60 9.82 -9.92 -0.97
CA ALA A 60 10.94 -10.50 -0.22
C ALA A 60 10.81 -10.25 1.28
N LEU A 61 10.39 -9.04 1.69
CA LEU A 61 10.12 -8.71 3.10
C LEU A 61 8.97 -9.55 3.66
N GLY A 62 7.88 -9.72 2.91
CA GLY A 62 6.76 -10.56 3.33
C GLY A 62 7.15 -12.04 3.48
N LEU A 63 7.93 -12.58 2.52
CA LEU A 63 8.44 -13.96 2.59
C LEU A 63 9.42 -14.14 3.74
N TRP A 64 10.31 -13.17 3.96
CA TRP A 64 11.24 -13.17 5.09
C TRP A 64 10.49 -13.19 6.43
N GLY A 65 9.45 -12.36 6.56
CA GLY A 65 8.58 -12.34 7.73
C GLY A 65 7.90 -13.69 7.96
N LEU A 66 7.34 -14.30 6.91
CA LEU A 66 6.66 -15.58 7.01
C LEU A 66 7.60 -16.73 7.37
N ILE A 67 8.80 -16.79 6.78
CA ILE A 67 9.81 -17.82 7.10
C ILE A 67 10.24 -17.72 8.56
N ASN A 68 10.46 -16.50 9.04
CA ASN A 68 10.84 -16.27 10.44
C ASN A 68 9.71 -16.59 11.41
N LYS A 69 8.44 -16.64 10.97
CA LYS A 69 7.31 -17.10 11.78
C LYS A 69 7.15 -18.61 11.78
N GLU A 70 7.27 -19.25 10.62
CA GLU A 70 7.13 -20.71 10.46
C GLU A 70 8.10 -21.48 11.35
N SER A 71 9.30 -20.94 11.61
CA SER A 71 10.25 -21.49 12.59
C SER A 71 9.73 -21.49 14.03
N PHE A 72 8.75 -20.66 14.38
CA PHE A 72 8.07 -20.62 15.67
C PHE A 72 6.67 -21.28 15.64
N ALA A 73 6.04 -21.40 14.47
CA ALA A 73 4.63 -21.76 14.30
C ALA A 73 4.35 -23.26 14.04
N GLN A 74 5.35 -24.15 14.11
CA GLN A 74 5.18 -25.61 13.95
C GLN A 74 4.15 -26.25 14.92
N GLU A 75 3.56 -25.51 15.86
CA GLU A 75 2.62 -26.02 16.86
C GLU A 75 1.14 -25.57 16.71
N LYS A 76 0.77 -24.66 15.80
CA LYS A 76 -0.64 -24.17 15.70
C LYS A 76 -1.19 -24.26 14.29
N ILE A 77 -1.56 -25.48 13.89
CA ILE A 77 -2.41 -25.71 12.72
C ILE A 77 -3.84 -25.36 13.11
N GLY A 78 -4.40 -24.30 12.53
CA GLY A 78 -5.85 -24.11 12.53
C GLY A 78 -6.32 -22.70 12.84
N GLN A 79 -6.02 -21.76 11.95
CA GLN A 79 -6.98 -20.77 11.48
C GLN A 79 -6.26 -19.93 10.43
N ILE A 80 -6.88 -19.77 9.26
CA ILE A 80 -6.50 -18.75 8.28
C ILE A 80 -6.92 -17.41 8.91
N SER A 81 -6.21 -17.01 9.96
CA SER A 81 -6.27 -15.67 10.53
C SER A 81 -5.46 -14.80 9.59
N THR A 82 -5.99 -13.64 9.22
CA THR A 82 -5.39 -12.70 8.27
C THR A 82 -4.03 -12.21 8.76
N ASP A 83 -3.00 -13.01 8.52
CA ASP A 83 -1.62 -12.75 8.88
C ASP A 83 -1.15 -11.49 8.11
N PRO A 84 -0.73 -10.41 8.80
CA PRO A 84 -0.21 -9.21 8.16
C PRO A 84 0.89 -9.50 7.13
N MET A 85 1.82 -10.43 7.40
CA MET A 85 2.89 -10.80 6.46
C MET A 85 2.35 -11.45 5.18
N LEU A 86 1.26 -12.24 5.27
CA LEU A 86 0.61 -12.80 4.09
C LEU A 86 0.04 -11.70 3.18
N VAL A 87 -0.47 -10.61 3.77
CA VAL A 87 -0.93 -9.44 3.00
C VAL A 87 0.23 -8.80 2.24
N PHE A 88 1.41 -8.65 2.87
CA PHE A 88 2.61 -8.14 2.19
C PHE A 88 3.07 -9.04 1.03
N VAL A 89 3.03 -10.37 1.21
CA VAL A 89 3.37 -11.34 0.15
C VAL A 89 2.40 -11.20 -1.03
N MET A 90 1.09 -11.20 -0.76
CA MET A 90 0.06 -11.10 -1.81
C MET A 90 0.14 -9.76 -2.53
N LEU A 91 0.32 -8.66 -1.80
CA LEU A 91 0.48 -7.32 -2.36
C LEU A 91 1.74 -7.22 -3.23
N GLY A 92 2.88 -7.68 -2.73
CA GLY A 92 4.15 -7.69 -3.48
C GLY A 92 4.05 -8.49 -4.77
N LEU A 93 3.44 -9.68 -4.72
CA LEU A 93 3.26 -10.54 -5.89
C LEU A 93 2.36 -9.88 -6.95
N VAL A 94 1.20 -9.33 -6.54
CA VAL A 94 0.27 -8.67 -7.46
C VAL A 94 0.90 -7.43 -8.07
N LEU A 95 1.57 -6.59 -7.29
CA LEU A 95 2.22 -5.38 -7.80
C LEU A 95 3.37 -5.70 -8.76
N SER A 96 4.25 -6.66 -8.41
CA SER A 96 5.35 -7.07 -9.28
C SER A 96 4.86 -7.68 -10.59
N THR A 97 3.86 -8.57 -10.55
CA THR A 97 3.32 -9.20 -11.76
C THR A 97 2.62 -8.19 -12.66
N LEU A 98 1.85 -7.27 -12.08
CA LEU A 98 1.21 -6.17 -12.80
C LEU A 98 2.24 -5.28 -13.50
N CYS A 99 3.26 -4.81 -12.78
CA CYS A 99 4.28 -3.93 -13.37
C CYS A 99 5.16 -4.67 -14.39
N LEU A 100 5.50 -5.94 -14.16
CA LEU A 100 6.19 -6.78 -15.14
C LEU A 100 5.39 -6.91 -16.44
N SER A 101 4.08 -7.08 -16.35
CA SER A 101 3.21 -7.13 -17.53
C SER A 101 3.25 -5.81 -18.32
N GLY A 102 3.32 -4.66 -17.65
CA GLY A 102 3.53 -3.36 -18.27
C GLY A 102 4.89 -3.26 -18.99
N CYS A 103 5.98 -3.67 -18.32
CA CYS A 103 7.32 -3.68 -18.92
C CYS A 103 7.40 -4.58 -20.17
N VAL A 104 6.95 -5.84 -20.04
CA VAL A 104 6.99 -6.82 -21.13
C VAL A 104 6.07 -6.40 -22.27
N GLY A 105 4.90 -5.82 -21.96
CA GLY A 105 3.95 -5.31 -22.94
C GLY A 105 4.55 -4.19 -23.77
N ALA A 106 5.26 -3.27 -23.13
CA ALA A 106 5.95 -2.17 -23.79
C ALA A 106 7.12 -2.66 -24.68
N LEU A 107 7.95 -3.59 -24.18
CA LEU A 107 9.11 -4.10 -24.94
C LEU A 107 8.71 -4.99 -26.11
N ARG A 108 7.73 -5.87 -25.91
CA ARG A 108 7.27 -6.84 -26.93
C ARG A 108 6.23 -6.26 -27.88
N GLU A 109 5.79 -5.03 -27.67
CA GLU A 109 4.70 -4.39 -28.42
C GLU A 109 3.45 -5.31 -28.48
N ASN A 110 3.19 -6.00 -27.36
CA ASN A 110 2.09 -6.94 -27.23
C ASN A 110 0.85 -6.24 -26.70
N CYS A 111 -0.08 -5.91 -27.59
CA CYS A 111 -1.32 -5.22 -27.26
C CYS A 111 -2.16 -5.95 -26.19
N CYS A 112 -2.20 -7.28 -26.19
CA CYS A 112 -2.99 -8.03 -25.21
C CYS A 112 -2.46 -7.84 -23.79
N LEU A 113 -1.14 -7.89 -23.62
CA LEU A 113 -0.50 -7.67 -22.32
C LEU A 113 -0.72 -6.22 -21.84
N LEU A 114 -0.62 -5.28 -22.77
CA LEU A 114 -0.84 -3.85 -22.52
C LEU A 114 -2.30 -3.54 -22.16
N GLN A 115 -3.26 -4.25 -22.77
CA GLN A 115 -4.68 -4.17 -22.44
C GLN A 115 -4.96 -4.66 -21.03
N VAL A 116 -4.45 -5.85 -20.65
CA VAL A 116 -4.61 -6.38 -19.28
C VAL A 116 -4.01 -5.42 -18.24
N PHE A 117 -2.82 -4.88 -18.52
CA PHE A 117 -2.19 -3.88 -17.66
C PHE A 117 -3.09 -2.63 -17.50
N SER A 118 -3.53 -2.04 -18.61
CA SER A 118 -4.40 -0.85 -18.58
C SER A 118 -5.74 -1.09 -17.87
N ALA A 119 -6.38 -2.24 -18.10
CA ALA A 119 -7.63 -2.61 -17.44
C ALA A 119 -7.44 -2.75 -15.93
N THR A 120 -6.33 -3.36 -15.50
CA THR A 120 -6.05 -3.53 -14.07
C THR A 120 -5.73 -2.19 -13.40
N VAL A 121 -4.95 -1.32 -14.04
CA VAL A 121 -4.68 0.03 -13.52
C VAL A 121 -5.98 0.85 -13.44
N LEU A 122 -6.89 0.72 -14.41
CA LEU A 122 -8.20 1.38 -14.35
C LEU A 122 -9.03 0.90 -13.15
N VAL A 123 -9.02 -0.40 -12.86
CA VAL A 123 -9.66 -0.95 -11.66
C VAL A 123 -9.04 -0.39 -10.38
N LEU A 124 -7.71 -0.23 -10.34
CA LEU A 124 -7.02 0.39 -9.19
C LEU A 124 -7.41 1.86 -9.00
N VAL A 125 -7.52 2.62 -10.08
CA VAL A 125 -8.01 4.02 -10.04
C VAL A 125 -9.44 4.07 -9.47
N ALA A 126 -10.33 3.20 -9.95
CA ALA A 126 -11.70 3.12 -9.45
C ALA A 126 -11.74 2.73 -7.97
N ALA A 127 -10.94 1.74 -7.56
CA ALA A 127 -10.83 1.32 -6.17
C ALA A 127 -10.29 2.46 -5.28
N GLN A 128 -9.32 3.24 -5.75
CA GLN A 128 -8.76 4.38 -5.02
C GLN A 128 -9.80 5.49 -4.80
N VAL A 129 -10.59 5.81 -5.82
CA VAL A 129 -11.69 6.80 -5.71
C VAL A 129 -12.78 6.29 -4.76
N LEU A 130 -13.17 5.03 -4.88
CA LEU A 130 -14.15 4.41 -3.97
C LEU A 130 -13.65 4.40 -2.53
N ALA A 131 -12.38 4.04 -2.30
CA ALA A 131 -11.79 4.06 -0.97
C ALA A 131 -11.79 5.48 -0.37
N ALA A 132 -11.48 6.51 -1.17
CA ALA A 132 -11.56 7.90 -0.73
C ALA A 132 -12.98 8.32 -0.34
N ILE A 133 -13.99 7.94 -1.13
CA ILE A 133 -15.41 8.20 -0.84
C ILE A 133 -15.82 7.49 0.46
N VAL A 134 -15.46 6.21 0.60
CA VAL A 134 -15.77 5.41 1.79
C VAL A 134 -15.11 6.01 3.03
N ALA A 135 -13.82 6.35 2.96
CA ALA A 135 -13.09 6.97 4.07
C ALA A 135 -13.74 8.28 4.52
N PHE A 136 -14.18 9.13 3.58
CA PHE A 136 -14.91 10.35 3.91
C PHE A 136 -16.29 10.06 4.53
N SER A 137 -17.03 9.08 3.98
CA SER A 137 -18.37 8.74 4.47
C SER A 137 -18.37 8.10 5.86
N LEU A 138 -17.32 7.33 6.20
CA LEU A 138 -17.19 6.59 7.45
C LEU A 138 -16.25 7.28 8.46
N GLN A 139 -15.88 8.54 8.24
CA GLN A 139 -14.97 9.28 9.12
C GLN A 139 -15.42 9.25 10.60
N GLY A 140 -16.73 9.27 10.87
CA GLY A 140 -17.27 9.20 12.23
C GLY A 140 -17.32 7.79 12.83
N GLN A 141 -17.13 6.73 12.02
CA GLN A 141 -17.11 5.34 12.47
C GLN A 141 -15.68 4.77 12.55
N ILE A 142 -14.70 5.45 11.96
CA ILE A 142 -13.32 4.95 11.85
C ILE A 142 -12.72 4.67 13.22
N GLU A 143 -13.03 5.50 14.23
CA GLU A 143 -12.60 5.31 15.61
C GLU A 143 -13.08 3.97 16.19
N GLY A 144 -14.34 3.60 15.93
CA GLY A 144 -14.90 2.31 16.37
C GLY A 144 -14.23 1.11 15.71
N TYR A 145 -13.89 1.22 14.42
CA TYR A 145 -13.12 0.17 13.72
C TYR A 145 -11.70 0.06 14.23
N LEU A 146 -11.01 1.19 14.44
CA LEU A 146 -9.66 1.23 15.01
C LEU A 146 -9.66 0.66 16.43
N ARG A 147 -10.65 1.01 17.25
CA ARG A 147 -10.82 0.49 18.60
C ARG A 147 -10.97 -1.02 18.61
N SER A 148 -11.87 -1.53 17.78
CA SER A 148 -12.11 -2.97 17.67
C SER A 148 -10.86 -3.71 17.19
N GLY A 149 -10.13 -3.14 16.22
CA GLY A 149 -8.87 -3.69 15.73
C GLY A 149 -7.77 -3.71 16.80
N MET A 150 -7.61 -2.62 17.54
CA MET A 150 -6.63 -2.53 18.64
C MET A 150 -6.93 -3.53 19.75
N LEU A 151 -8.20 -3.63 20.18
CA LEU A 151 -8.60 -4.61 21.20
C LEU A 151 -8.40 -6.05 20.71
N ALA A 152 -8.71 -6.34 19.44
CA ALA A 152 -8.45 -7.67 18.86
C ALA A 152 -6.96 -8.00 18.82
N ALA A 153 -6.10 -7.03 18.51
CA ALA A 153 -4.65 -7.17 18.56
C ALA A 153 -4.16 -7.42 20.00
N MET A 154 -4.68 -6.68 20.98
CA MET A 154 -4.35 -6.84 22.40
C MET A 154 -4.74 -8.21 22.95
N VAL A 155 -5.92 -8.74 22.57
CA VAL A 155 -6.36 -10.09 22.98
C VAL A 155 -5.35 -11.15 22.52
N ARG A 156 -4.83 -11.03 21.29
CA ARG A 156 -3.90 -11.99 20.67
C ARG A 156 -2.44 -11.60 20.80
N TYR A 157 -2.11 -10.61 21.62
CA TYR A 157 -0.78 -10.01 21.73
C TYR A 157 0.34 -11.02 22.04
N GLN A 158 0.06 -12.04 22.87
CA GLN A 158 1.06 -13.08 23.19
C GLN A 158 1.03 -14.27 22.21
N ASP A 159 -0.07 -14.44 21.47
CA ASP A 159 -0.28 -15.57 20.57
C ASP A 159 0.20 -15.30 19.14
N ASP A 160 0.29 -14.03 18.73
CA ASP A 160 0.62 -13.63 17.37
C ASP A 160 1.74 -12.57 17.37
N LEU A 161 2.90 -12.96 16.85
CA LEU A 161 4.10 -12.11 16.80
C LEU A 161 3.90 -10.84 15.97
N ASP A 162 3.03 -10.85 14.96
CA ASP A 162 2.79 -9.64 14.16
C ASP A 162 1.89 -8.66 14.89
N LEU A 163 0.81 -9.16 15.52
CA LEU A 163 -0.07 -8.32 16.31
C LEU A 163 0.68 -7.74 17.50
N ARG A 164 1.61 -8.51 18.08
CA ARG A 164 2.56 -8.03 19.08
C ARG A 164 3.40 -6.88 18.53
N PHE A 165 4.11 -7.09 17.43
CA PHE A 165 4.98 -6.09 16.82
C PHE A 165 4.21 -4.81 16.47
N ILE A 166 3.05 -4.93 15.82
CA ILE A 166 2.21 -3.78 15.45
C ILE A 166 1.75 -3.03 16.71
N THR A 167 1.30 -3.74 17.75
CA THR A 167 0.86 -3.12 19.01
C THR A 167 2.01 -2.40 19.70
N ASP A 168 3.19 -3.03 19.74
CA ASP A 168 4.41 -2.47 20.33
C ASP A 168 4.84 -1.19 19.61
N GLU A 169 4.90 -1.21 18.27
CA GLU A 169 5.25 -0.05 17.44
C GLU A 169 4.24 1.08 17.58
N ILE A 170 2.94 0.78 17.65
CA ILE A 170 1.90 1.79 17.89
C ILE A 170 2.10 2.44 19.27
N GLN A 171 2.33 1.65 20.32
CA GLN A 171 2.48 2.16 21.68
C GLN A 171 3.74 3.00 21.86
N ILE A 172 4.88 2.53 21.32
CA ILE A 172 6.14 3.28 21.34
C ILE A 172 6.03 4.54 20.48
N GLY A 173 5.52 4.42 19.26
CA GLY A 173 5.48 5.51 18.28
C GLY A 173 4.51 6.63 18.64
N LEU A 174 3.40 6.31 19.30
CA LEU A 174 2.39 7.28 19.74
C LEU A 174 2.48 7.61 21.23
N GLN A 175 3.40 6.98 21.98
CA GLN A 175 3.59 7.17 23.42
C GLN A 175 2.27 7.03 24.19
N CYS A 176 1.63 5.89 24.00
CA CYS A 176 0.29 5.58 24.49
C CYS A 176 0.23 4.17 25.08
N CYS A 177 -0.84 3.86 25.83
CA CYS A 177 -1.06 2.52 26.36
C CYS A 177 -2.53 2.11 26.26
N GLY A 178 -2.77 0.93 25.69
CA GLY A 178 -4.11 0.40 25.42
C GLY A 178 -4.85 1.13 24.29
N ALA A 179 -6.13 0.83 24.12
CA ALA A 179 -6.93 1.41 23.04
C ALA A 179 -7.44 2.82 23.42
N ASP A 180 -8.26 2.90 24.45
CA ASP A 180 -8.76 4.11 25.08
C ASP A 180 -7.91 4.51 26.30
N ASN A 181 -7.41 3.53 27.05
CA ASN A 181 -6.57 3.72 28.23
C ASN A 181 -5.79 2.45 28.61
N TYR A 182 -4.84 2.60 29.54
CA TYR A 182 -3.96 1.53 29.98
C TYR A 182 -4.66 0.31 30.63
N ARG A 183 -5.89 0.46 31.14
CA ARG A 183 -6.66 -0.65 31.74
C ARG A 183 -7.30 -1.57 30.70
N ASP A 184 -7.33 -1.16 29.43
CA ASP A 184 -7.82 -2.03 28.36
C ASP A 184 -7.02 -3.33 28.23
N TRP A 185 -5.81 -3.39 28.80
CA TRP A 185 -5.01 -4.60 28.90
C TRP A 185 -5.69 -5.73 29.70
N GLU A 186 -6.74 -5.46 30.46
CA GLU A 186 -7.56 -6.47 31.13
C GLU A 186 -8.20 -7.48 30.15
N VAL A 187 -8.38 -7.11 28.87
CA VAL A 187 -8.90 -8.01 27.83
C VAL A 187 -7.94 -9.14 27.47
N ASN A 188 -6.64 -8.99 27.78
CA ASN A 188 -5.63 -10.01 27.50
C ASN A 188 -5.52 -10.99 28.68
N MET A 189 -5.50 -12.29 28.40
CA MET A 189 -5.51 -13.33 29.44
C MET A 189 -4.30 -13.29 30.40
N TYR A 190 -3.16 -12.73 29.97
CA TYR A 190 -1.93 -12.66 30.79
C TYR A 190 -1.87 -11.39 31.64
N TYR A 191 -2.44 -10.29 31.15
CA TYR A 191 -2.45 -8.99 31.83
C TYR A 191 -3.70 -8.76 32.68
N ASN A 192 -4.73 -9.59 32.50
CA ASN A 192 -5.92 -9.59 33.34
C ASN A 192 -5.54 -9.74 34.83
N CYS A 193 -6.18 -8.96 35.69
CA CYS A 193 -5.92 -8.97 37.13
C CYS A 193 -6.23 -10.30 37.83
N SER A 194 -7.09 -11.13 37.24
CA SER A 194 -7.41 -12.47 37.74
C SER A 194 -6.42 -13.54 37.26
N ALA A 195 -5.45 -13.17 36.41
CA ALA A 195 -4.46 -14.11 35.91
C ALA A 195 -3.48 -14.52 37.04
N PRO A 196 -3.03 -15.79 37.08
CA PRO A 196 -2.11 -16.28 38.11
C PRO A 196 -0.63 -15.91 37.84
N GLY A 197 -0.34 -15.17 36.76
CA GLY A 197 1.02 -14.87 36.31
C GLY A 197 1.56 -13.53 36.81
N VAL A 198 2.89 -13.34 36.74
CA VAL A 198 3.57 -12.10 37.16
C VAL A 198 3.17 -10.85 36.35
N LEU A 199 2.54 -11.06 35.19
CA LEU A 199 2.04 -10.00 34.31
C LEU A 199 0.62 -9.53 34.70
N SER A 200 -0.03 -10.19 35.66
CA SER A 200 -1.37 -9.85 36.13
C SER A 200 -1.46 -8.41 36.60
N CYS A 201 -2.53 -7.71 36.25
CA CYS A 201 -2.70 -6.28 36.51
C CYS A 201 -1.55 -5.41 35.95
N GLY A 202 -0.80 -5.89 34.98
CA GLY A 202 0.28 -5.16 34.36
C GLY A 202 -0.06 -4.63 32.97
N VAL A 203 0.92 -4.01 32.34
CA VAL A 203 0.91 -3.64 30.92
C VAL A 203 2.25 -4.03 30.29
N PRO A 204 2.36 -4.13 28.96
CA PRO A 204 3.65 -4.37 28.32
C PRO A 204 4.65 -3.24 28.54
N ALA A 205 5.93 -3.57 28.43
CA ALA A 205 7.02 -2.61 28.62
C ALA A 205 7.00 -1.44 27.61
N THR A 206 6.34 -1.61 26.47
CA THR A 206 6.12 -0.56 25.46
C THR A 206 5.24 0.59 25.95
N CYS A 207 4.46 0.38 27.02
CA CYS A 207 3.68 1.43 27.66
C CYS A 207 4.48 2.32 28.61
N CYS A 208 5.75 2.03 28.87
CA CYS A 208 6.53 2.75 29.89
C CYS A 208 7.10 4.07 29.38
N VAL A 209 7.06 5.11 30.23
CA VAL A 209 7.45 6.48 29.87
C VAL A 209 8.96 6.63 29.71
N ASP A 210 9.70 6.08 30.66
CA ASP A 210 11.16 6.05 30.64
C ASP A 210 11.63 4.60 30.84
N PRO A 211 11.80 3.83 29.75
CA PRO A 211 12.24 2.46 29.86
C PRO A 211 13.69 2.31 30.31
N LEU A 212 14.48 3.40 30.41
CA LEU A 212 15.86 3.36 30.88
C LEU A 212 16.03 3.86 32.32
N GLU A 213 15.09 4.62 32.87
CA GLU A 213 15.08 5.09 34.27
C GLU A 213 16.44 5.70 34.71
N ASN A 214 17.08 6.50 33.82
CA ASN A 214 18.44 7.04 33.95
C ASN A 214 19.60 6.00 34.09
N GLY A 215 19.35 4.72 33.85
CA GLY A 215 20.35 3.65 33.78
C GLY A 215 20.75 3.27 32.35
N THR A 216 21.63 2.26 32.23
CA THR A 216 22.04 1.68 30.94
C THR A 216 21.29 0.40 30.58
N VAL A 217 20.33 -0.03 31.41
CA VAL A 217 19.59 -1.30 31.27
C VAL A 217 18.11 -1.02 31.11
N TRP A 218 17.48 -1.66 30.11
CA TRP A 218 16.05 -1.54 29.85
C TRP A 218 15.23 -2.15 30.99
N ASN A 219 14.46 -1.32 31.70
CA ASN A 219 13.52 -1.76 32.73
C ASN A 219 12.25 -2.33 32.06
N SER A 220 12.23 -3.64 31.87
CA SER A 220 11.04 -4.36 31.37
C SER A 220 9.95 -4.58 32.43
N GLN A 221 10.22 -4.19 33.69
CA GLN A 221 9.32 -4.44 34.83
C GLN A 221 8.46 -3.24 35.22
N CYS A 222 8.67 -2.07 34.63
CA CYS A 222 7.87 -0.86 34.84
C CYS A 222 6.35 -1.08 34.69
N GLY A 223 5.94 -1.99 33.81
CA GLY A 223 4.53 -2.30 33.57
C GLY A 223 3.90 -3.26 34.58
N VAL A 224 4.66 -3.88 35.49
CA VAL A 224 4.12 -4.90 36.42
C VAL A 224 3.25 -4.25 37.49
N GLY A 225 2.01 -4.73 37.66
CA GLY A 225 1.08 -4.22 38.67
C GLY A 225 0.61 -2.77 38.43
N SER A 226 0.93 -2.18 37.28
CA SER A 226 0.63 -0.78 36.99
C SER A 226 -0.87 -0.47 36.96
N GLN A 227 -1.72 -1.47 36.67
CA GLN A 227 -3.18 -1.30 36.70
C GLN A 227 -3.75 -1.10 38.12
N GLN A 228 -2.99 -1.46 39.17
CA GLN A 228 -3.39 -1.28 40.56
C GLN A 228 -2.91 0.05 41.17
N LEU A 229 -2.03 0.77 40.47
CA LEU A 229 -1.54 2.06 40.94
C LEU A 229 -2.63 3.13 40.81
N ASP A 230 -2.62 4.08 41.74
CA ASP A 230 -3.39 5.31 41.58
C ASP A 230 -2.89 6.08 40.35
N GLU A 231 -3.78 6.76 39.63
CA GLU A 231 -3.42 7.48 38.38
C GLU A 231 -2.25 8.45 38.56
N PHE A 232 -2.17 9.09 39.73
CA PHE A 232 -1.08 10.00 40.08
C PHE A 232 0.30 9.32 40.15
N SER A 233 0.33 8.04 40.55
CA SER A 233 1.56 7.23 40.58
C SER A 233 1.79 6.52 39.25
N ALA A 234 0.74 6.13 38.54
CA ALA A 234 0.85 5.49 37.24
C ALA A 234 1.43 6.43 36.16
N GLN A 235 1.06 7.72 36.16
CA GLN A 235 1.56 8.70 35.17
C GLN A 235 3.09 8.88 35.15
N SER A 236 3.78 8.59 36.26
CA SER A 236 5.25 8.70 36.33
C SER A 236 5.97 7.47 35.78
N VAL A 237 5.26 6.37 35.52
CA VAL A 237 5.84 5.09 35.10
C VAL A 237 5.34 4.67 33.72
N ILE A 238 4.06 4.89 33.41
CA ILE A 238 3.42 4.48 32.16
C ILE A 238 2.63 5.61 31.50
N PHE A 239 2.45 5.50 30.18
CA PHE A 239 1.54 6.37 29.44
C PHE A 239 0.08 6.04 29.80
N LEU A 240 -0.65 7.03 30.33
CA LEU A 240 -2.07 6.86 30.70
C LEU A 240 -3.01 6.94 29.50
N GLY A 241 -2.63 7.68 28.47
CA GLY A 241 -3.47 7.96 27.30
C GLY A 241 -3.60 6.76 26.37
N GLY A 242 -4.80 6.51 25.88
CA GLY A 242 -5.07 5.50 24.86
C GLY A 242 -4.50 5.85 23.49
N CYS A 243 -4.18 4.81 22.73
CA CYS A 243 -3.62 4.96 21.40
C CYS A 243 -4.63 5.50 20.37
N LEU A 244 -5.94 5.31 20.55
CA LEU A 244 -6.94 5.80 19.59
C LEU A 244 -6.96 7.32 19.47
N GLY A 245 -6.94 8.02 20.61
CA GLY A 245 -6.84 9.48 20.61
C GLY A 245 -5.48 9.96 20.07
N GLY A 246 -4.41 9.19 20.26
CA GLY A 246 -3.12 9.43 19.64
C GLY A 246 -3.17 9.29 18.11
N MET A 247 -3.76 8.19 17.62
CA MET A 247 -3.94 7.91 16.19
C MET A 247 -4.79 8.97 15.52
N SER A 248 -5.92 9.38 16.12
CA SER A 248 -6.78 10.43 15.57
C SER A 248 -6.01 11.75 15.41
N ARG A 249 -5.28 12.18 16.45
CA ARG A 249 -4.46 13.39 16.39
C ARG A 249 -3.35 13.29 15.35
N TRP A 250 -2.69 12.13 15.26
CA TRP A 250 -1.66 11.89 14.27
C TRP A 250 -2.23 11.99 12.84
N ILE A 251 -3.41 11.40 12.60
CA ILE A 251 -4.11 11.48 11.32
C ILE A 251 -4.49 12.92 11.02
N GLU A 252 -5.11 13.66 11.95
CA GLU A 252 -5.48 15.06 11.76
C GLU A 252 -4.27 15.93 11.43
N GLN A 253 -3.16 15.72 12.13
CA GLN A 253 -1.91 16.44 11.91
C GLN A 253 -1.28 16.11 10.54
N HIS A 254 -1.42 14.88 10.06
CA HIS A 254 -0.83 14.41 8.79
C HIS A 254 -1.85 14.31 7.65
N THR A 255 -3.09 14.79 7.83
CA THR A 255 -4.16 14.65 6.82
C THR A 255 -3.76 15.29 5.49
N GLY A 256 -3.08 16.43 5.53
CA GLY A 256 -2.56 17.09 4.33
C GLY A 256 -1.54 16.24 3.56
N LEU A 257 -0.62 15.57 4.27
CA LEU A 257 0.38 14.68 3.68
C LEU A 257 -0.30 13.44 3.07
N ILE A 258 -1.21 12.80 3.81
CA ILE A 258 -1.94 11.61 3.36
C ILE A 258 -2.74 11.94 2.08
N GLY A 259 -3.47 13.05 2.09
CA GLY A 259 -4.21 13.54 0.92
C GLY A 259 -3.29 13.82 -0.27
N ALA A 260 -2.15 14.47 -0.04
CA ALA A 260 -1.17 14.75 -1.09
C ALA A 260 -0.59 13.47 -1.70
N VAL A 261 -0.22 12.47 -0.90
CA VAL A 261 0.25 11.17 -1.37
C VAL A 261 -0.83 10.47 -2.21
N GLY A 262 -2.08 10.48 -1.75
CA GLY A 262 -3.21 9.93 -2.51
C GLY A 262 -3.39 10.61 -3.87
N MET A 263 -3.33 11.94 -3.92
CA MET A 263 -3.42 12.71 -5.18
C MET A 263 -2.27 12.42 -6.14
N VAL A 264 -1.04 12.30 -5.63
CA VAL A 264 0.13 11.94 -6.44
C VAL A 264 -0.01 10.53 -7.00
N LEU A 265 -0.42 9.55 -6.19
CA LEU A 265 -0.66 8.18 -6.64
C LEU A 265 -1.73 8.12 -7.75
N LEU A 266 -2.84 8.83 -7.57
CA LEU A 266 -3.90 8.90 -8.57
C LEU A 266 -3.39 9.54 -9.88
N GLY A 267 -2.64 10.64 -9.77
CA GLY A 267 -2.03 11.32 -10.92
C GLY A 267 -1.06 10.41 -11.70
N VAL A 268 -0.19 9.68 -10.99
CA VAL A 268 0.74 8.72 -11.60
C VAL A 268 -0.01 7.61 -12.34
N GLN A 269 -1.09 7.07 -11.77
CA GLN A 269 -1.91 6.05 -12.44
C GLN A 269 -2.59 6.60 -13.70
N ILE A 270 -3.17 7.81 -13.64
CA ILE A 270 -3.82 8.45 -14.81
C ILE A 270 -2.79 8.72 -15.92
N ILE A 271 -1.62 9.24 -15.58
CA ILE A 271 -0.53 9.47 -16.54
C ILE A 271 -0.11 8.13 -17.15
N THR A 272 0.07 7.09 -16.33
CA THR A 272 0.45 5.75 -16.81
C THR A 272 -0.59 5.19 -17.77
N LEU A 273 -1.89 5.34 -17.46
CA LEU A 273 -2.98 4.94 -18.36
C LEU A 273 -2.91 5.70 -19.69
N PHE A 274 -2.77 7.02 -19.66
CA PHE A 274 -2.67 7.84 -20.86
C PHE A 274 -1.50 7.43 -21.76
N ILE A 275 -0.32 7.19 -21.17
CA ILE A 275 0.86 6.73 -21.89
C ILE A 275 0.60 5.34 -22.51
N THR A 276 0.00 4.45 -21.74
CA THR A 276 -0.30 3.08 -22.16
C THR A 276 -1.30 3.04 -23.33
N THR A 277 -2.37 3.84 -23.27
CA THR A 277 -3.36 3.91 -24.35
C THR A 277 -2.76 4.50 -25.62
N ARG A 278 -1.92 5.55 -25.51
CA ARG A 278 -1.24 6.14 -26.67
C ARG A 278 -0.27 5.16 -27.32
N LEU A 279 0.48 4.41 -26.51
CA LEU A 279 1.37 3.37 -27.01
C LEU A 279 0.57 2.25 -27.70
N MET A 280 -0.58 1.86 -27.15
CA MET A 280 -1.45 0.85 -27.76
C MET A 280 -1.98 1.28 -29.14
N ASP A 281 -2.51 2.51 -29.24
CA ASP A 281 -3.03 3.08 -30.49
C ASP A 281 -1.93 3.11 -31.57
N ASN A 282 -0.71 3.51 -31.20
CA ASN A 282 0.43 3.56 -32.11
C ASN A 282 0.82 2.16 -32.62
N ILE A 283 0.82 1.13 -31.75
CA ILE A 283 1.14 -0.25 -32.15
C ILE A 283 0.06 -0.81 -33.09
N GLN A 284 -1.23 -0.56 -32.81
CA GLN A 284 -2.33 -1.00 -33.65
C GLN A 284 -2.28 -0.32 -35.03
N CYS A 285 -2.08 1.00 -35.06
CA CYS A 285 -1.93 1.75 -36.30
C CYS A 285 -0.73 1.29 -37.15
N SER A 286 0.38 0.88 -36.50
CA SER A 286 1.52 0.31 -37.21
C SER A 286 1.24 -1.08 -37.79
N LYS A 287 0.34 -1.86 -37.19
CA LYS A 287 -0.07 -3.17 -37.72
C LYS A 287 -1.05 -3.03 -38.89
N ASP A 288 -1.98 -2.07 -38.82
CA ASP A 288 -2.95 -1.84 -39.89
C ASP A 288 -2.32 -1.23 -41.17
N THR A 289 -1.18 -0.56 -41.03
CA THR A 289 -0.44 0.04 -42.16
C THR A 289 0.50 -0.95 -42.88
N ARG A 290 0.78 -2.13 -42.31
CA ARG A 290 1.73 -3.12 -42.86
C ARG A 290 1.01 -4.27 -43.56
#